data_AF-A0A9D0ZTW7-F1
#
_entry.id   AF-A0A9D0ZTW7-F1
#
_cell.length_a   1.000
_cell.length_b   1.000
_cell.length_c   1.000
_cell.angle_alpha   90.00
_cell.angle_beta   90.00
_cell.angle_gamma   90.00
#
_symmetry.space_group_name_H-M   'P 1'
#
loop_
_entity.id
_entity.type
_entity.pdbx_description
1 polymer ?
#
loop_
_entity_poly.entity_id
_entity_poly.type
_entity_poly.pdbx_seq_one_letter_code
_entity_poly.pdbx_strand_id
1 'polypeptide(L)' 'MKLELLLYHEYGREKWGQCGKEYTFSDGFVDEALREDFEKAYKEHGLTVIRT' A
#
# COMPACT_ATOMS: atom_id res chain seq x y z
N MET A 1 16.15 -10.83 -5.07
CA MET A 1 15.30 -9.62 -5.05
C MET A 1 14.39 -9.70 -3.84
N LYS A 2 14.22 -8.61 -3.09
CA LYS A 2 13.30 -8.53 -1.94
C LYS A 2 12.24 -7.49 -2.24
N LEU A 3 11.02 -7.70 -1.76
CA LEU A 3 9.90 -6.77 -1.92
C LEU A 3 9.16 -6.60 -0.60
N GLU A 4 8.49 -5.46 -0.44
CA GLU A 4 7.64 -5.15 0.70
C GLU A 4 6.24 -4.78 0.21
N LEU A 5 5.22 -5.22 0.95
CA LEU A 5 3.84 -4.80 0.74
C LEU A 5 3.47 -3.73 1.76
N LEU A 6 3.20 -2.53 1.25
CA LEU A 6 2.76 -1.39 2.07
C LEU A 6 1.23 -1.29 2.00
N LEU A 7 0.62 -1.11 3.17
CA LEU A 7 -0.77 -0.68 3.24
C LEU A 7 -0.86 0.78 2.81
N TYR A 8 -1.92 1.09 2.07
CA TYR A 8 -2.20 2.47 1.73
C TYR A 8 -2.41 3.29 3.02
N HIS A 9 -1.77 4.46 3.05
CA HIS A 9 -1.94 5.45 4.11
C HIS A 9 -2.22 6.80 3.44
N GLU A 10 -3.33 7.43 3.79
CA GLU A 10 -3.66 8.76 3.27
C GLU A 10 -2.75 9.81 3.91
N TYR A 11 -1.66 10.13 3.21
CA TYR A 11 -0.70 11.15 3.64
C TYR A 11 -0.41 12.14 2.51
N GLY A 12 -0.37 13.43 2.85
CA GLY A 12 -0.04 14.48 1.89
C GLY A 12 -1.20 14.96 1.01
N ARG A 13 -2.45 14.61 1.33
CA ARG A 13 -3.65 15.14 0.68
C ARG A 13 -3.64 16.68 0.60
N GLU A 14 -3.19 17.36 1.65
CA GLU A 14 -3.06 18.82 1.68
C GLU A 14 -2.10 19.37 0.61
N LYS A 15 -1.05 18.63 0.25
CA LYS A 15 -0.04 19.05 -0.73
C LYS A 15 -0.61 19.10 -2.14
N TRP A 16 -1.64 18.29 -2.42
CA TRP A 16 -2.38 18.39 -3.68
C TRP A 16 -3.06 19.74 -3.81
N GLY A 17 -3.72 20.20 -2.76
CA GLY A 17 -4.33 21.53 -2.71
C GLY A 17 -3.32 22.67 -2.85
N GLN A 18 -2.14 22.54 -2.23
CA GLN A 18 -1.04 23.50 -2.37
C GLN A 18 -0.55 23.62 -3.84
N CYS A 19 -0.67 22.54 -4.62
CA CYS A 19 -0.34 22.51 -6.03
C CYS A 19 -1.52 22.88 -6.95
N GLY A 20 -2.65 23.33 -6.41
CA GLY A 20 -3.86 23.63 -7.18
C GLY A 20 -4.50 22.39 -7.82
N LYS A 21 -4.26 21.20 -7.26
CA LYS A 21 -4.76 19.92 -7.77
C LYS A 21 -5.86 19.38 -6.86
N GLU A 22 -6.89 18.79 -7.47
CA GLU A 22 -7.90 18.03 -6.75
C GLU A 22 -7.33 16.68 -6.32
N TYR A 23 -7.56 16.33 -5.05
CA TYR A 23 -7.29 14.99 -4.54
C TYR A 23 -8.53 14.12 -4.75
N THR A 24 -8.50 13.25 -5.76
CA THR A 24 -9.66 12.43 -6.17
C THR A 24 -9.71 11.07 -5.50
N PHE A 25 -8.67 10.70 -4.76
CA PHE A 25 -8.61 9.38 -4.15
C PHE A 25 -9.48 9.35 -2.89
N SER A 26 -10.36 8.36 -2.81
CA SER A 26 -11.30 8.16 -1.72
C SER A 26 -11.39 6.68 -1.38
N ASP A 27 -11.61 6.36 -0.11
CA ASP A 27 -11.82 4.98 0.35
C ASP A 27 -10.66 4.02 0.02
N GLY A 28 -9.45 4.40 0.45
CA GLY A 28 -8.23 3.61 0.24
C GLY A 28 -7.91 2.60 1.32
N PHE A 29 -8.77 2.47 2.35
CA PHE A 29 -8.46 1.62 3.49
C PHE A 29 -8.39 0.17 3.06
N VAL A 30 -7.34 -0.52 3.51
CA VAL A 30 -7.12 -1.95 3.26
C VAL A 30 -6.87 -2.62 4.59
N ASP A 31 -7.58 -3.71 4.85
CA ASP A 31 -7.39 -4.50 6.05
C ASP A 31 -6.05 -5.25 6.02
N GLU A 32 -5.44 -5.42 7.20
CA GLU A 32 -4.19 -6.14 7.37
C GLU A 32 -4.28 -7.59 6.87
N ALA A 33 -5.44 -8.25 7.04
CA ALA A 33 -5.66 -9.62 6.57
C ALA A 33 -5.45 -9.75 5.06
N LEU A 34 -5.85 -8.72 4.28
CA LEU A 34 -5.63 -8.74 2.84
C LEU A 34 -4.13 -8.71 2.52
N ARG A 35 -3.33 -7.92 3.25
CA ARG A 35 -1.87 -7.95 3.08
C ARG A 35 -1.31 -9.32 3.38
N GLU A 36 -1.74 -9.95 4.47
CA GLU A 36 -1.28 -11.29 4.87
C GLU A 36 -1.56 -12.35 3.79
N ASP A 37 -2.75 -12.32 3.19
CA ASP A 37 -3.12 -13.21 2.08
C ASP A 37 -2.19 -13.04 0.87
N PHE A 38 -1.87 -11.79 0.51
CA PHE A 38 -0.95 -11.51 -0.59
C PHE A 38 0.49 -11.91 -0.24
N GLU A 39 0.96 -11.63 0.98
CA GLU A 39 2.29 -12.06 1.41
C GLU A 39 2.45 -13.58 1.32
N LYS A 40 1.41 -14.32 1.73
CA LYS A 40 1.39 -15.77 1.63
C LYS A 40 1.49 -16.24 0.18
N ALA A 41 0.63 -15.74 -0.70
CA ALA A 41 0.65 -16.10 -2.12
C ALA A 41 2.02 -15.80 -2.77
N TYR A 42 2.63 -14.66 -2.43
CA TYR A 42 3.92 -14.27 -3.01
C TYR A 42 5.04 -15.20 -2.52
N LYS A 43 5.04 -15.55 -1.23
CA LYS A 43 5.99 -16.52 -0.66
C LYS A 43 5.81 -17.91 -1.29
N GLU A 44 4.58 -18.36 -1.51
CA GLU A 44 4.26 -19.63 -2.17
C GLU A 44 4.77 -19.67 -3.62
N HIS A 45 4.83 -18.52 -4.30
CA HIS A 45 5.42 -18.37 -5.63
C HIS A 45 6.94 -18.09 -5.62
N GLY A 46 7.61 -18.27 -4.49
CA GLY A 46 9.07 -18.16 -4.37
C GLY A 46 9.60 -16.72 -4.26
N LEU A 47 8.74 -15.73 -4.01
CA LEU A 47 9.16 -14.35 -3.78
C LEU A 47 9.58 -14.14 -2.32
N THR A 48 10.63 -13.35 -2.11
CA THR A 48 11.07 -12.95 -0.77
C THR A 48 10.37 -11.67 -0.36
N VAL A 49 9.32 -11.80 0.45
CA VAL A 49 8.58 -10.67 1.03
C VAL A 49 9.16 -10.29 2.40
N ILE A 50 9.44 -9.01 2.61
CA ILE A 50 9.96 -8.43 3.86
C ILE A 50 8.97 -7.41 4.43
N ARG A 51 9.11 -7.12 5.73
CA ARG A 51 8.44 -6.02 6.42
C ARG A 51 9.52 -5.14 7.07
N THR A 52 9.38 -3.82 6.97
CA THR A 52 10.31 -2.83 7.52
C THR A 52 9.68 -1.96 8.59
#